data_AF-Q1AV66-F1
#
_entry.id   AF-Q1AV66-F1
#
_cell.length_a   1.000
_cell.length_b   1.000
_cell.length_c   1.000
_cell.angle_alpha   90.00
_cell.angle_beta   90.00
_cell.angle_gamma   90.00
#
_symmetry.space_group_name_H-M   'P 1'
#
loop_
_entity.id
_entity.type
_entity.pdbx_description
1 polymer ?
#
loop_
_entity_poly.entity_id
_entity_poly.type
_entity_poly.pdbx_seq_one_letter_code
_entity_poly.pdbx_strand_id
1 'polypeptide(L)' 'MPQYMVFARTEYDDPLQQRGTLEAPEAEEARRLALERFGGEWLELVLIPADEVEWAIREESGTEVEA' A
#
# COMPACT_ATOMS: atom_id res chain seq x y z
N MET A 1 -5.48 12.33 11.29
CA MET A 1 -5.66 12.54 9.84
C MET A 1 -5.80 11.17 9.20
N PRO A 2 -6.60 10.99 8.14
CA PRO A 2 -6.67 9.72 7.41
C PRO A 2 -5.27 9.22 7.00
N GLN A 3 -5.04 7.92 7.14
CA GLN A 3 -3.81 7.25 6.71
C GLN A 3 -4.07 6.55 5.38
N TYR A 4 -3.11 6.64 4.46
CA TYR A 4 -3.12 5.98 3.17
C TYR A 4 -1.95 5.00 3.06
N MET A 5 -2.22 3.81 2.53
CA MET A 5 -1.18 2.90 2.06
C MET A 5 -0.78 3.27 0.63
N VAL A 6 0.53 3.32 0.36
CA VAL A 6 1.07 3.67 -0.95
C VAL A 6 1.64 2.42 -1.61
N PHE A 7 1.14 2.11 -2.79
CA PHE A 7 1.64 1.04 -3.64
C PHE A 7 2.19 1.63 -4.94
N ALA A 8 3.23 1.02 -5.50
CA ALA A 8 3.86 1.52 -6.71
C ALA A 8 4.47 0.40 -7.57
N ARG A 9 4.58 0.65 -8.87
CA ARG A 9 5.31 -0.18 -9.83
C ARG A 9 6.09 0.66 -10.84
N THR A 10 7.17 0.10 -11.35
CA THR A 10 8.08 0.72 -12.33
C THR A 10 7.74 0.32 -13.76
N GLU A 11 7.16 -0.87 -13.96
CA GLU A 11 6.74 -1.39 -15.25
C GLU A 11 5.32 -1.97 -15.15
N TYR A 12 4.57 -2.03 -16.26
CA TYR A 12 3.20 -2.54 -16.22
C TYR A 12 3.12 -4.03 -15.87
N ASP A 13 4.15 -4.80 -16.24
CA ASP A 13 4.23 -6.23 -15.98
C ASP A 13 4.64 -6.53 -14.52
N ASP A 14 5.12 -5.52 -13.78
CA ASP A 14 5.47 -5.67 -12.37
C ASP A 14 4.22 -5.64 -11.46
N PRO A 15 4.20 -6.44 -10.38
CA PRO A 15 3.19 -6.33 -9.36
C PRO A 15 3.31 -4.98 -8.63
N LEU A 16 2.17 -4.46 -8.17
CA LEU A 16 2.15 -3.35 -7.22
C LEU A 16 2.86 -3.75 -5.93
N GLN A 17 3.85 -2.96 -5.52
CA GLN A 17 4.60 -3.18 -4.28
C GLN A 17 4.29 -2.09 -3.28
N GLN A 18 4.10 -2.44 -2.01
CA GLN A 18 3.93 -1.46 -0.95
C GLN A 18 5.23 -0.66 -0.77
N ARG A 19 5.13 0.67 -0.76
CA ARG A 19 6.25 1.60 -0.55
C ARG A 19 6.21 2.32 0.78
N GLY A 20 5.05 2.38 1.41
CA GLY A 20 4.90 2.90 2.76
C GLY A 20 3.50 3.40 3.02
N THR A 21 3.42 4.33 3.97
CA THR A 21 2.19 5.01 4.34
C THR A 21 2.39 6.53 4.35
N LEU A 22 1.30 7.27 4.22
CA LEU A 22 1.26 8.72 4.40
C LEU A 22 -0.02 9.13 5.10
N GLU A 23 -0.02 10.32 5.70
CA GLU A 23 -1.20 10.93 6.31
C GLU A 23 -1.60 12.18 5.52
N ALA A 24 -2.89 12.33 5.25
CA ALA A 24 -3.41 13.49 4.55
C ALA A 24 -4.87 13.74 4.95
N PRO A 25 -5.33 15.01 5.03
CA PRO A 25 -6.70 15.34 5.39
C PRO A 25 -7.73 14.85 4.34
N GLU A 26 -7.34 14.79 3.07
CA GLU A 26 -8.20 14.40 1.96
C GLU A 26 -7.41 13.74 0.83
N ALA A 27 -8.12 13.08 -0.10
CA ALA A 27 -7.52 12.29 -1.16
C ALA A 27 -6.66 13.12 -2.13
N GLU A 28 -7.05 14.38 -2.41
CA GLU A 28 -6.29 15.24 -3.32
C GLU A 28 -4.91 15.58 -2.75
N GLU A 29 -4.87 15.92 -1.46
CA GLU A 29 -3.63 16.18 -0.74
C GLU A 29 -2.78 14.90 -0.60
N ALA A 30 -3.41 13.74 -0.41
CA ALA A 30 -2.73 12.45 -0.41
C ALA A 30 -2.01 12.19 -1.73
N ARG A 31 -2.64 12.48 -2.89
CA ARG A 31 -2.03 12.34 -4.22
C ARG A 31 -0.83 13.27 -4.38
N ARG A 32 -0.97 14.54 -3.98
CA ARG A 32 0.12 15.52 -4.06
C ARG A 32 1.33 15.07 -3.24
N LEU A 33 1.11 14.70 -1.98
CA LEU A 33 2.18 14.22 -1.08
C LEU A 33 2.82 12.91 -1.58
N ALA A 34 2.03 12.01 -2.18
CA ALA A 34 2.55 10.77 -2.74
C ALA A 34 3.48 11.03 -3.93
N LEU A 35 3.11 11.94 -4.82
CA LEU A 35 3.94 12.33 -5.96
C LEU A 35 5.24 13.01 -5.49
N GLU A 36 5.18 13.91 -4.52
CA GLU A 36 6.36 14.58 -3.96
C GLU A 36 7.34 13.61 -3.30
N ARG A 37 6.81 12.61 -2.57
CA ARG A 37 7.64 11.69 -1.78
C ARG A 37 8.13 10.48 -2.55
N PHE A 38 7.31 9.97 -3.47
CA PHE A 38 7.59 8.72 -4.17
C PHE A 38 7.76 8.92 -5.68
N GLY A 39 7.01 9.82 -6.31
CA GLY A 39 6.74 9.84 -7.77
C GLY A 39 7.91 10.04 -8.75
N GLY A 40 9.15 10.20 -8.29
CA GLY A 40 10.29 10.45 -9.19
C GLY A 40 10.65 9.29 -10.14
N GLU A 41 10.38 8.04 -9.74
CA GLU A 41 10.85 6.85 -10.48
C GLU A 41 9.73 5.82 -10.76
N TRP A 42 8.47 6.12 -10.43
CA TRP A 42 7.37 5.16 -10.56
C TRP A 42 6.50 5.43 -11.77
N LEU A 43 6.12 4.37 -12.47
CA LEU A 43 5.16 4.39 -13.56
C LEU A 43 3.74 4.63 -13.04
N GLU A 44 3.40 4.03 -11.91
CA GLU A 44 2.08 4.16 -11.29
C GLU A 44 2.20 4.21 -9.76
N LEU A 45 1.41 5.09 -9.14
CA LEU A 45 1.18 5.15 -7.71
C LEU A 45 -0.30 4.89 -7.41
N VAL A 46 -0.57 3.96 -6.50
CA VAL A 46 -1.93 3.64 -6.03
C VAL A 46 -2.01 3.96 -4.54
N LEU A 47 -3.05 4.68 -4.15
CA LEU A 47 -3.31 5.14 -2.79
C LEU A 47 -4.59 4.48 -2.30
N ILE A 48 -4.51 3.80 -1.17
CA ILE A 48 -5.66 3.11 -0.55
C ILE A 48 -5.85 3.68 0.86
N PRO A 49 -7.01 4.26 1.19
CA PRO A 49 -7.33 4.64 2.57
C PRO A 49 -7.21 3.41 3.47
N ALA A 50 -6.47 3.51 4.57
CA ALA A 50 -6.18 2.37 5.43
C ALA A 50 -7.44 1.80 6.12
N ASP A 51 -8.48 2.60 6.27
CA ASP A 51 -9.79 2.24 6.81
C ASP A 51 -10.70 1.52 5.79
N GLU A 52 -10.31 1.45 4.51
CA GLU A 52 -11.00 0.67 3.48
C GLU A 52 -10.35 -0.71 3.22
N VAL A 53 -9.28 -1.06 3.96
CA VAL A 53 -8.55 -2.31 3.76
C VAL A 53 -9.11 -3.43 4.63
N GLU A 54 -9.70 -4.44 3.98
CA GLU A 54 -10.12 -5.69 4.61
C GLU A 54 -9.02 -6.74 4.53
N TRP A 55 -8.54 -7.21 5.68
CA TRP A 55 -7.45 -8.19 5.76
C TRP A 55 -7.98 -9.62 5.87
N ALA A 56 -7.64 -10.46 4.89
CA ALA A 56 -7.87 -11.89 4.99
C ALA A 56 -6.83 -12.52 5.94
N ILE A 57 -7.21 -12.77 7.20
CA ILE A 57 -6.36 -13.45 8.17
C ILE A 57 -6.49 -14.96 7.96
N ARG A 58 -5.38 -15.63 7.66
CA ARG A 58 -5.32 -17.10 7.67
C ARG A 58 -5.06 -17.56 9.10
N GLU A 59 -5.97 -18.33 9.68
CA GLU A 59 -5.70 -19.03 10.94
C GLU A 59 -4.60 -20.07 10.67
N GLU A 60 -3.41 -19.84 11.22
CA GLU A 60 -2.36 -20.86 11.22
C GLU A 60 -2.83 -22.00 12.13
N SER A 61 -3.43 -23.03 11.53
CA SER A 61 -3.66 -24.29 12.22
C SER A 61 -2.30 -24.88 12.56
N GLY A 62 -1.85 -24.68 13.80
CA GLY A 62 -0.66 -25.32 14.33
C GLY A 62 -0.76 -26.82 14.13
N THR A 63 0.09 -27.36 13.27
CA THR A 63 0.43 -28.78 13.31
C THR A 63 1.92 -28.87 13.07
N GLU A 64 2.64 -28.79 14.19
CA GLU A 64 3.90 -29.46 14.37
C GLU A 64 3.65 -30.95 14.12
N VAL A 65 4.05 -31.45 12.95
CA VAL A 65 4.24 -32.88 12.75
C VAL A 65 5.71 -33.18 12.99
N GLU A 66 6.05 -33.46 14.24
CA GLU A 66 7.17 -34.36 14.53
C GLU A 66 6.71 -35.80 14.29
N ALA A 67 7.37 -36.49 13.36
CA ALA A 67 7.58 -37.94 13.37
C ALA A 67 8.72 -38.30 12.40
#